data_AF-A0A0S4INR0-F1
#
_entry.id   AF-A0A0S4INR0-F1
#
_cell.length_a   1.000
_cell.length_b   1.000
_cell.length_c   1.000
_cell.angle_alpha   90.00
_cell.angle_beta   90.00
_cell.angle_gamma   90.00
#
_symmetry.space_group_name_H-M   'P 1'
#
loop_
_entity.id
_entity.type
_entity.pdbx_description
1 polymer ?
#
loop_
_entity_poly.entity_id
_entity_poly.type
_entity_poly.pdbx_seq_one_letter_code
_entity_poly.pdbx_strand_id
1 'polypeptide(L)'
;MPVQFFDPVAHLPVCIHCKMSGSHSSGEYSTHQLVPIQEAYQSSMEDLERERLIVEERRKTIYAQIASIDRRMTQVNQNHEKCQDQIYEIVQRVVQVLHEETQSKLAALLSDESELRRQLEYYGWMEGFLNYQKSAINPVEFLQVFKSHSSLLAAAPSEIVDGASNVRADIRVLGRLDVVVDDTNAAVQPAPQRIETNSSQRGGGAPGGNVGNAAALGGVAQRLPLQRDGGGGGGGGYRQGSSQQLQQQGGGSMSRASSARGSAYGGGGANNFRGNNVGGYY
;
A
#
# COMPACT_ATOMS: atom_id res chain seq x y z
N MET A 1 8.08 -40.15 68.27
CA MET A 1 6.69 -40.61 68.46
C MET A 1 5.97 -40.51 67.12
N PRO A 2 5.30 -41.56 66.62
CA PRO A 2 4.61 -41.50 65.34
C PRO A 2 3.42 -40.52 65.40
N VAL A 3 3.27 -39.71 64.36
CA VAL A 3 2.11 -38.86 64.15
C VAL A 3 0.94 -39.73 63.69
N GLN A 4 -0.23 -39.54 64.28
CA GLN A 4 -1.42 -40.36 63.98
C GLN A 4 -2.64 -39.54 63.59
N PHE A 5 -2.65 -38.24 63.89
CA PHE A 5 -3.78 -37.35 63.68
C PHE A 5 -3.36 -36.11 62.89
N PHE A 6 -4.31 -35.48 62.21
CA PHE A 6 -4.17 -34.19 61.55
C PHE A 6 -5.26 -33.26 62.05
N ASP A 7 -4.88 -32.02 62.35
CA ASP A 7 -5.82 -30.95 62.69
C ASP A 7 -6.18 -30.18 61.41
N PRO A 8 -7.43 -30.26 60.91
CA PRO A 8 -7.84 -29.56 59.70
C PRO A 8 -8.03 -28.05 59.88
N VAL A 9 -8.15 -27.55 61.12
CA VAL A 9 -8.30 -26.13 61.41
C VAL A 9 -6.93 -25.46 61.52
N ALA A 10 -5.98 -26.11 62.20
CA ALA A 10 -4.62 -25.61 62.34
C ALA A 10 -3.69 -26.01 61.17
N HIS A 11 -4.13 -26.93 60.30
CA HIS A 11 -3.36 -27.52 59.20
C HIS A 11 -2.02 -28.14 59.65
N LEU A 12 -2.01 -28.81 60.81
CA LEU A 12 -0.79 -29.37 61.42
C LEU A 12 -0.95 -30.87 61.78
N PRO A 13 0.11 -31.67 61.61
CA PRO A 13 0.16 -33.04 62.10
C PRO A 13 0.27 -33.09 63.64
N VAL A 14 -0.54 -33.94 64.28
CA VAL A 14 -0.62 -34.07 65.74
C VAL A 14 -0.31 -35.51 66.18
N CYS A 15 0.60 -35.68 67.13
CA CYS A 15 0.88 -36.97 67.77
C CYS A 15 0.01 -37.19 69.02
N ILE A 16 -0.07 -38.42 69.53
CA ILE A 16 -0.88 -38.75 70.73
C ILE A 16 -0.51 -37.89 71.94
N HIS A 17 0.78 -37.60 72.14
CA HIS A 17 1.22 -36.78 73.27
C HIS A 17 0.74 -35.32 73.14
N CYS A 18 0.81 -34.74 71.94
CA CYS A 18 0.29 -33.41 71.68
C CYS A 18 -1.24 -33.34 71.87
N LYS A 19 -1.96 -34.41 71.54
CA LYS A 19 -3.41 -34.56 71.73
C LYS A 19 -3.81 -34.69 73.20
N MET A 20 -3.09 -35.50 73.98
CA MET A 20 -3.50 -35.87 75.34
C MET A 20 -2.95 -34.96 76.44
N SER A 21 -1.76 -34.40 76.25
CA SER A 21 -1.06 -33.62 77.28
C SER A 21 -0.27 -32.43 76.76
N GLY A 22 -0.29 -32.18 75.44
CA GLY A 22 0.43 -31.09 74.81
C GLY A 22 -0.48 -29.98 74.30
N SER A 23 -0.06 -29.33 73.22
CA SER A 23 -0.71 -28.12 72.68
C SER A 23 -2.16 -28.30 72.25
N HIS A 24 -2.61 -29.52 71.93
CA HIS A 24 -3.99 -29.82 71.52
C HIS A 24 -4.82 -30.45 72.64
N SER A 25 -4.31 -30.45 73.87
CA SER A 25 -5.03 -30.94 75.06
C SER A 25 -5.59 -29.81 75.93
N SER A 26 -5.19 -28.56 75.70
CA SER A 26 -5.60 -27.39 76.48
C SER A 26 -5.66 -26.14 75.60
N GLY A 27 -6.45 -25.14 76.03
CA GLY A 27 -6.63 -23.89 75.27
C GLY A 27 -7.55 -24.04 74.05
N GLU A 28 -7.42 -23.13 73.10
CA GLU A 28 -8.28 -23.01 71.91
C GLU A 28 -8.23 -24.27 71.02
N TYR A 29 -7.03 -24.85 70.85
CA TYR A 29 -6.78 -26.06 70.07
C TYR A 29 -7.40 -27.34 70.66
N SER A 30 -7.87 -27.31 71.92
CA SER A 30 -8.53 -28.48 72.54
C SER A 30 -9.91 -28.77 71.94
N THR A 31 -10.53 -27.78 71.30
CA THR A 31 -11.83 -27.89 70.65
C THR A 31 -11.74 -28.38 69.21
N HIS A 32 -10.53 -28.44 68.64
CA HIS A 32 -10.33 -28.83 67.26
C HIS A 32 -10.56 -30.33 67.08
N GLN A 33 -11.43 -30.68 66.12
CA GLN A 33 -11.71 -32.07 65.81
C GLN A 33 -10.57 -32.66 64.98
N LEU A 34 -9.77 -33.52 65.61
CA LEU A 34 -8.66 -34.20 64.97
C LEU A 34 -9.15 -35.39 64.12
N VAL A 35 -8.64 -35.49 62.90
CA VAL A 35 -8.96 -36.58 61.95
C VAL A 35 -7.77 -37.55 61.89
N PRO A 36 -7.97 -38.87 61.76
CA PRO A 36 -6.88 -39.81 61.50
C PRO A 36 -6.08 -39.41 60.27
N ILE A 37 -4.75 -39.54 60.33
CA ILE A 37 -3.86 -39.07 59.26
C ILE A 37 -4.14 -39.74 57.90
N GLN A 38 -4.58 -41.01 57.92
CA GLN A 38 -4.94 -41.75 56.70
C GLN A 38 -6.19 -41.18 56.02
N GLU A 39 -7.20 -40.81 56.80
CA GLU A 39 -8.45 -40.23 56.30
C GLU A 39 -8.22 -38.79 55.81
N ALA A 40 -7.46 -37.99 56.56
CA ALA A 40 -7.07 -36.64 56.15
C ALA A 40 -6.26 -36.67 54.83
N TYR A 41 -5.32 -37.61 54.70
CA TYR A 41 -4.56 -37.79 53.46
C TYR A 41 -5.46 -38.18 52.28
N GLN A 42 -6.38 -39.13 52.47
CA GLN A 42 -7.31 -39.54 51.43
C GLN A 42 -8.21 -38.38 50.98
N SER A 43 -8.75 -37.60 51.92
CA SER A 43 -9.53 -36.40 51.62
C SER A 43 -8.71 -35.36 50.85
N SER A 44 -7.46 -35.10 51.24
CA SER A 44 -6.58 -34.17 50.51
C SER A 44 -6.24 -34.66 49.10
N MET A 45 -6.15 -35.97 48.88
CA MET A 45 -5.95 -36.54 47.54
C MET A 45 -7.18 -36.35 46.65
N GLU A 46 -8.39 -36.49 47.21
CA GLU A 46 -9.63 -36.21 46.49
C GLU A 46 -9.77 -34.71 46.16
N ASP A 47 -9.42 -33.83 47.11
CA ASP A 47 -9.38 -32.37 46.90
C ASP A 47 -8.39 -31.99 45.80
N LEU A 48 -7.18 -32.56 45.83
CA LEU A 48 -6.16 -32.34 44.81
C LEU A 48 -6.65 -32.72 43.41
N GLU A 49 -7.35 -33.85 43.27
CA GLU A 49 -7.86 -34.28 41.97
C GLU A 49 -8.98 -33.35 41.48
N ARG A 50 -9.86 -32.86 42.36
CA ARG A 50 -10.85 -31.83 42.02
C ARG A 50 -10.20 -30.52 41.59
N GLU A 51 -9.20 -30.04 42.32
CA GLU A 51 -8.44 -28.85 41.96
C GLU A 51 -7.72 -29.01 40.62
N ARG A 52 -7.15 -30.18 40.36
CA ARG A 52 -6.49 -30.50 39.10
C ARG A 52 -7.44 -30.37 37.91
N LEU A 53 -8.67 -30.87 38.03
CA LEU A 53 -9.70 -30.74 36.99
C LEU A 53 -10.03 -29.26 36.71
N ILE A 54 -10.19 -28.45 37.77
CA ILE A 54 -10.45 -27.00 37.63
C ILE A 54 -9.28 -26.30 36.94
N VAL A 55 -8.05 -26.61 37.33
CA VAL A 55 -6.84 -26.04 36.72
C VAL A 55 -6.73 -26.45 35.25
N GLU A 56 -7.06 -27.70 34.90
CA GLU A 56 -7.04 -28.18 33.52
C GLU A 56 -8.09 -27.47 32.66
N GLU A 57 -9.31 -27.30 33.16
CA GLU A 57 -10.36 -26.55 32.47
C GLU A 57 -9.95 -25.10 32.22
N ARG A 58 -9.46 -24.40 33.25
CA ARG A 58 -8.95 -23.02 33.12
C ARG A 58 -7.82 -22.93 32.10
N ARG A 59 -6.90 -23.89 32.12
CA ARG A 59 -5.80 -23.96 31.15
C ARG A 59 -6.32 -24.09 29.72
N LYS A 60 -7.33 -24.95 29.48
CA LYS A 60 -7.99 -25.08 28.17
C LYS A 60 -8.62 -23.75 27.72
N THR A 61 -9.33 -23.06 28.61
CA THR A 61 -9.92 -21.75 28.31
C THR A 61 -8.85 -20.71 27.94
N ILE A 62 -7.76 -20.65 28.70
CA ILE A 62 -6.65 -19.72 28.42
C ILE A 62 -6.04 -20.01 27.06
N TYR A 63 -5.77 -21.28 26.72
CA TYR A 63 -5.26 -21.64 25.40
C TYR A 63 -6.22 -21.26 24.26
N ALA A 64 -7.53 -21.45 24.46
CA ALA A 64 -8.52 -21.03 23.48
C ALA A 64 -8.54 -19.51 23.28
N GLN A 65 -8.38 -18.73 24.35
CA GLN A 65 -8.29 -17.27 24.29
C GLN A 65 -7.02 -16.80 23.59
N ILE A 66 -5.86 -17.39 23.89
CA ILE A 66 -4.60 -17.10 23.20
C ILE A 66 -4.76 -17.36 21.70
N ALA A 67 -5.27 -18.54 21.32
CA ALA A 67 -5.49 -18.87 19.92
C ALA A 67 -6.47 -17.90 19.22
N SER A 68 -7.50 -17.41 19.94
CA SER A 68 -8.40 -16.39 19.42
C SER A 68 -7.70 -15.05 19.19
N ILE A 69 -6.84 -14.63 20.12
CA ILE A 69 -6.03 -13.41 20.00
C ILE A 69 -5.08 -13.52 18.80
N ASP A 70 -4.38 -14.64 18.65
CA ASP A 70 -3.44 -14.87 17.54
C ASP A 70 -4.13 -14.79 16.18
N ARG A 71 -5.34 -15.36 16.08
CA ARG A 71 -6.18 -15.25 14.87
C ARG A 71 -6.55 -13.79 14.58
N ARG A 72 -6.97 -13.04 15.60
CA ARG A 72 -7.30 -11.62 15.44
C ARG A 72 -6.08 -10.79 15.03
N MET A 73 -4.92 -11.06 15.63
CA MET A 73 -3.65 -10.40 15.25
C MET A 73 -3.32 -10.66 13.78
N THR A 74 -3.45 -11.91 13.34
CA THR A 74 -3.25 -12.29 11.94
C THR A 74 -4.22 -11.56 11.02
N GLN A 75 -5.50 -11.46 11.39
CA GLN A 75 -6.52 -10.75 10.62
C GLN A 75 -6.24 -9.25 10.51
N VAL A 76 -5.80 -8.61 11.60
CA VAL A 76 -5.42 -7.19 11.61
C VAL A 76 -4.23 -6.96 10.69
N ASN A 77 -3.21 -7.83 10.74
CA ASN A 77 -2.04 -7.72 9.86
C ASN A 77 -2.43 -7.89 8.38
N GLN A 78 -3.28 -8.88 8.06
CA GLN A 78 -3.79 -9.06 6.69
C GLN A 78 -4.63 -7.87 6.21
N ASN A 79 -5.41 -7.25 7.09
CA ASN A 79 -6.16 -6.03 6.77
C ASN A 79 -5.19 -4.87 6.48
N HIS A 80 -4.18 -4.69 7.34
CA HIS A 80 -3.15 -3.69 7.15
C HIS A 80 -2.43 -3.82 5.81
N GLU A 81 -1.97 -5.03 5.46
CA GLU A 81 -1.32 -5.30 4.17
C GLU A 81 -2.23 -4.95 2.99
N LYS A 82 -3.51 -5.36 3.03
CA LYS A 82 -4.48 -5.02 1.98
C LYS A 82 -4.70 -3.52 1.83
N CYS A 83 -4.88 -2.81 2.94
CA CYS A 83 -5.05 -1.36 2.90
C CYS A 83 -3.79 -0.65 2.38
N GLN A 84 -2.60 -1.15 2.74
CA GLN A 84 -1.34 -0.63 2.26
C GLN A 84 -1.19 -0.83 0.74
N ASP A 85 -1.49 -2.03 0.24
CA ASP A 85 -1.47 -2.34 -1.20
C ASP A 85 -2.42 -1.42 -1.98
N GLN A 86 -3.62 -1.19 -1.46
CA GLN A 86 -4.60 -0.27 -2.06
C GLN A 86 -4.08 1.17 -2.13
N ILE A 87 -3.42 1.65 -1.07
CA ILE A 87 -2.81 2.98 -1.07
C ILE A 87 -1.74 3.08 -2.14
N TYR A 88 -0.84 2.08 -2.23
CA TYR A 88 0.20 2.09 -3.26
C TYR A 88 -0.36 2.03 -4.68
N GLU A 89 -1.40 1.25 -4.92
CA GLU A 89 -2.07 1.18 -6.22
C GLU A 89 -2.64 2.55 -6.63
N ILE A 90 -3.32 3.23 -5.70
CA ILE A 90 -3.87 4.57 -5.94
C ILE A 90 -2.74 5.56 -6.25
N VAL A 91 -1.69 5.56 -5.45
CA VAL A 91 -0.54 6.46 -5.64
C VAL A 91 0.13 6.19 -6.99
N GLN A 92 0.38 4.93 -7.33
CA GLN A 92 0.99 4.56 -8.60
C GLN A 92 0.14 5.02 -9.79
N ARG A 93 -1.18 4.83 -9.72
CA ARG A 93 -2.11 5.30 -10.74
C ARG A 93 -2.07 6.83 -10.88
N VAL A 94 -2.09 7.56 -9.77
CA VAL A 94 -2.04 9.04 -9.79
C VAL A 94 -0.72 9.54 -10.38
N VAL A 95 0.40 8.91 -10.04
CA VAL A 95 1.72 9.25 -10.60
C VAL A 95 1.75 8.97 -12.11
N GLN A 96 1.15 7.88 -12.56
CA GLN A 96 1.07 7.56 -13.99
C GLN A 96 0.27 8.64 -14.74
N VAL A 97 -0.93 9.00 -14.24
CA VAL A 97 -1.75 10.06 -14.86
C VAL A 97 -1.01 11.39 -14.86
N LEU A 98 -0.32 11.74 -13.78
CA LEU A 98 0.52 12.95 -13.72
C LEU A 98 1.59 12.94 -14.82
N HIS A 99 2.23 11.80 -15.06
CA HIS A 99 3.23 11.67 -16.10
C HIS A 99 2.63 11.81 -17.51
N GLU A 100 1.51 11.15 -17.76
CA GLU A 100 0.78 11.20 -19.04
C GLU A 100 0.33 12.64 -19.36
N GLU A 101 -0.27 13.34 -18.41
CA GLU A 101 -0.68 14.74 -18.56
C GLU A 101 0.51 15.68 -18.80
N THR A 102 1.62 15.47 -18.09
CA THR A 102 2.84 16.24 -18.29
C THR A 102 3.42 16.00 -19.69
N GLN A 103 3.52 14.74 -20.11
CA GLN A 103 4.03 14.39 -21.44
C GLN A 103 3.15 14.94 -22.55
N SER A 104 1.82 14.86 -22.41
CA SER A 104 0.87 15.39 -23.37
C SER A 104 1.04 16.89 -23.57
N LYS A 105 1.12 17.65 -22.46
CA LYS A 105 1.35 19.11 -22.50
C LYS A 105 2.71 19.46 -23.11
N LEU A 106 3.77 18.75 -22.74
CA LEU A 106 5.09 18.96 -23.31
C LEU A 106 5.12 18.64 -24.81
N ALA A 107 4.49 17.55 -25.25
CA ALA A 107 4.43 17.18 -26.65
C ALA A 107 3.72 18.25 -27.49
N ALA A 108 2.63 18.84 -26.99
CA ALA A 108 1.95 19.95 -27.65
C ALA A 108 2.88 21.19 -27.78
N LEU A 109 3.56 21.58 -26.70
CA LEU A 109 4.49 22.71 -26.73
C LEU A 109 5.67 22.47 -27.69
N LEU A 110 6.24 21.27 -27.69
CA LEU A 110 7.34 20.89 -28.58
C LEU A 110 6.91 20.84 -30.05
N SER A 111 5.68 20.37 -30.32
CA SER A 111 5.09 20.39 -31.66
C SER A 111 5.03 21.82 -32.19
N ASP A 112 4.49 22.74 -31.39
CA ASP A 112 4.37 24.14 -31.78
C ASP A 112 5.73 24.82 -31.92
N GLU A 113 6.67 24.56 -31.01
CA GLU A 113 8.05 25.03 -31.14
C GLU A 113 8.70 24.56 -32.45
N SER A 114 8.51 23.28 -32.81
CA SER A 114 9.06 22.71 -34.04
C SER A 114 8.46 23.34 -35.29
N GLU A 115 7.17 23.64 -35.29
CA GLU A 115 6.48 24.28 -36.40
C GLU A 115 6.92 25.74 -36.55
N LEU A 116 7.04 26.49 -35.45
CA LEU A 116 7.57 27.85 -35.46
C LEU A 116 9.01 27.90 -35.98
N ARG A 117 9.87 26.95 -35.60
CA ARG A 117 11.22 26.83 -36.16
C ARG A 117 11.20 26.58 -37.67
N ARG A 118 10.37 25.64 -38.13
CA ARG A 118 10.19 25.36 -39.56
C ARG A 118 9.76 26.61 -40.33
N GLN A 119 8.82 27.38 -39.79
CA GLN A 119 8.37 28.64 -40.39
C GLN A 119 9.51 29.66 -40.47
N LEU A 120 10.29 29.85 -39.40
CA LEU A 120 11.45 30.74 -39.40
C LEU A 120 12.49 30.36 -40.46
N GLU A 121 12.81 29.06 -40.56
CA GLU A 121 13.73 28.55 -41.58
C GLU A 121 13.21 28.80 -43.00
N TYR A 122 11.91 28.57 -43.22
CA TYR A 122 11.26 28.83 -44.50
C TYR A 122 11.36 30.31 -44.91
N TYR A 123 11.06 31.24 -44.00
CA TYR A 123 11.19 32.68 -44.27
C TYR A 123 12.65 33.08 -44.51
N GLY A 124 13.59 32.59 -43.71
CA GLY A 124 15.02 32.84 -43.93
C GLY A 124 15.52 32.32 -45.29
N TRP A 125 15.02 31.16 -45.72
CA TRP A 125 15.31 30.63 -47.05
C TRP A 125 14.69 31.47 -48.16
N MET A 126 13.44 31.92 -48.03
CA MET A 126 12.77 32.80 -49.01
C MET A 126 13.53 34.12 -49.19
N GLU A 127 13.91 34.77 -48.09
CA GLU A 127 14.70 36.00 -48.12
C GLU A 127 16.07 35.76 -48.77
N GLY A 128 16.76 34.68 -48.40
CA GLY A 128 18.03 34.29 -49.00
C GLY A 128 17.92 34.06 -50.51
N PHE A 129 16.88 33.35 -50.96
CA PHE A 129 16.60 33.12 -52.38
C PHE A 129 16.33 34.43 -53.12
N LEU A 130 15.52 35.32 -52.57
CA LEU A 130 15.22 36.60 -53.21
C LEU A 130 16.47 37.49 -53.33
N ASN A 131 17.30 37.53 -52.28
CA ASN A 131 18.58 38.24 -52.30
C ASN A 131 19.55 37.67 -53.34
N TYR A 132 19.61 36.34 -53.47
CA TYR A 132 20.37 35.68 -54.52
C TYR A 132 19.89 36.10 -55.91
N GLN A 133 18.58 36.03 -56.18
CA GLN A 133 18.00 36.42 -57.46
C GLN A 133 18.31 37.89 -57.79
N LYS A 134 18.17 38.80 -56.82
CA LYS A 134 18.52 40.22 -57.01
C LYS A 134 19.94 40.43 -57.54
N SER A 135 20.89 39.57 -57.17
CA SER A 135 22.28 39.64 -57.63
C SER A 135 22.57 38.86 -58.91
N ALA A 136 21.77 37.85 -59.24
CA ALA A 136 22.06 36.88 -60.29
C ALA A 136 21.37 37.16 -61.63
N ILE A 137 20.18 37.75 -61.61
CA ILE A 137 19.35 37.96 -62.82
C ILE A 137 19.27 39.43 -63.22
N ASN A 138 18.83 39.68 -64.47
CA ASN A 138 18.67 41.04 -64.95
C ASN A 138 17.54 41.78 -64.20
N PRO A 139 17.58 43.12 -64.14
CA PRO A 139 16.60 43.89 -63.36
C PRO A 139 15.15 43.70 -63.78
N VAL A 140 14.88 43.42 -65.06
CA VAL A 140 13.51 43.28 -65.58
C VAL A 140 12.90 41.94 -65.15
N GLU A 141 13.65 40.85 -65.24
CA GLU A 141 13.26 39.53 -64.75
C GLU A 141 13.10 39.54 -63.23
N PHE A 142 13.97 40.26 -62.52
CA PHE A 142 13.87 40.40 -61.07
C PHE A 142 12.53 40.99 -60.64
N LEU A 143 11.99 41.99 -61.36
CA LEU A 143 10.69 42.57 -61.04
C LEU A 143 9.55 41.55 -61.15
N GLN A 144 9.62 40.62 -62.10
CA GLN A 144 8.62 39.56 -62.26
C GLN A 144 8.73 38.52 -61.13
N VAL A 145 9.95 38.12 -60.78
CA VAL A 145 10.23 37.20 -59.67
C VAL A 145 9.79 37.81 -58.34
N PHE A 146 10.12 39.08 -58.11
CA PHE A 146 9.74 39.82 -56.90
C PHE A 146 8.21 39.91 -56.76
N LYS A 147 7.50 40.25 -57.84
CA LYS A 147 6.03 40.31 -57.80
C LYS A 147 5.41 38.94 -57.47
N SER A 148 5.95 37.88 -58.06
CA SER A 148 5.52 36.50 -57.76
C SER A 148 5.81 36.13 -56.30
N HIS A 149 7.00 36.46 -55.80
CA HIS A 149 7.41 36.25 -54.41
C HIS A 149 6.52 37.01 -53.42
N SER A 150 6.21 38.29 -53.66
CA SER A 150 5.28 39.07 -52.85
C SER A 150 3.88 38.47 -52.85
N SER A 151 3.41 37.94 -53.98
CA SER A 151 2.12 37.25 -54.05
C SER A 151 2.12 35.94 -53.26
N LEU A 152 3.22 35.18 -53.29
CA LEU A 152 3.36 33.95 -52.51
C LEU A 152 3.43 34.22 -51.01
N LEU A 153 4.15 35.26 -50.59
CA LEU A 153 4.17 35.71 -49.19
C LEU A 153 2.78 36.15 -48.71
N ALA A 154 2.05 36.92 -49.53
CA ALA A 154 0.70 37.35 -49.19
C ALA A 154 -0.30 36.19 -49.09
N ALA A 155 -0.04 35.09 -49.82
CA ALA A 155 -0.85 33.87 -49.77
C ALA A 155 -0.37 32.87 -48.72
N ALA A 156 0.79 33.08 -48.10
CA ALA A 156 1.31 32.19 -47.06
C ALA A 156 0.38 32.29 -45.83
N PRO A 157 -0.08 31.15 -45.28
CA PRO A 157 -0.96 31.17 -44.12
C PRO A 157 -0.21 31.81 -42.94
N SER A 158 -0.81 32.85 -42.34
CA SER A 158 -0.33 33.47 -41.11
C SER A 158 -0.69 32.64 -39.87
N GLU A 159 -0.99 31.36 -40.04
CA GLU A 159 -1.48 30.50 -38.97
C GLU A 159 -0.32 30.21 -38.01
N ILE A 160 -0.15 31.13 -37.05
CA ILE A 160 0.37 30.80 -35.74
C ILE A 160 -0.59 29.72 -35.24
N VAL A 161 -0.18 28.46 -35.36
CA VAL A 161 -0.91 27.33 -34.80
C VAL A 161 -0.89 27.54 -33.31
N ASP A 162 -1.99 28.11 -32.79
CA ASP A 162 -2.09 28.49 -31.39
C ASP A 162 -2.50 27.29 -30.52
N GLY A 163 -1.91 26.12 -30.79
CA GLY A 163 -2.14 24.90 -30.02
C GLY A 163 -1.70 25.06 -28.57
N ALA A 164 -0.61 25.81 -28.37
CA ALA A 164 0.06 26.07 -27.11
C ALA A 164 -0.64 27.13 -26.25
N SER A 165 -1.46 28.04 -26.80
CA SER A 165 -2.20 29.03 -25.98
C SER A 165 -3.06 28.37 -24.90
N ASN A 166 -3.56 27.18 -25.19
CA ASN A 166 -4.41 26.41 -24.30
C ASN A 166 -3.61 25.62 -23.25
N VAL A 167 -2.29 25.46 -23.44
CA VAL A 167 -1.44 24.70 -22.52
C VAL A 167 -1.00 25.60 -21.38
N ARG A 168 -1.50 25.30 -20.16
CA ARG A 168 -1.14 26.01 -18.93
C ARG A 168 -0.40 25.10 -17.95
N ALA A 169 0.46 25.71 -17.14
CA ALA A 169 1.17 25.07 -16.03
C ALA A 169 0.25 24.96 -14.79
N ASP A 170 -0.85 24.23 -14.92
CA ASP A 170 -1.93 24.16 -13.93
C ASP A 170 -2.22 22.75 -13.41
N ILE A 171 -1.28 21.80 -13.60
CA ILE A 171 -1.43 20.46 -13.04
C ILE A 171 -1.41 20.56 -11.51
N ARG A 172 -2.47 20.06 -10.87
CA ARG A 172 -2.61 20.01 -9.42
C ARG A 172 -3.17 18.65 -9.03
N VAL A 173 -2.61 18.05 -7.98
CA VAL A 173 -3.13 16.82 -7.39
C VAL A 173 -4.10 17.23 -6.27
N LEU A 174 -5.37 16.86 -6.41
CA LEU A 174 -6.40 17.06 -5.40
C LEU A 174 -6.93 15.69 -4.98
N GLY A 175 -6.88 15.40 -3.69
CA GLY A 175 -7.38 14.15 -3.13
C GLY A 175 -6.95 14.01 -1.67
N ARG A 176 -7.85 13.51 -0.84
CA ARG A 176 -7.56 13.17 0.56
C ARG A 176 -7.75 11.67 0.73
N LEU A 177 -6.69 10.98 1.15
CA LEU A 177 -6.74 9.58 1.55
C LEU A 177 -7.01 9.56 3.05
N ASP A 178 -8.20 9.10 3.43
CA ASP A 178 -8.60 8.93 4.82
C ASP A 178 -8.75 7.45 5.14
N VAL A 179 -8.21 7.02 6.29
CA VAL A 179 -8.40 5.67 6.82
C VAL A 179 -9.58 5.72 7.79
N VAL A 180 -10.67 5.05 7.45
CA VAL A 180 -11.85 4.92 8.30
C VAL A 180 -11.82 3.55 8.96
N VAL A 181 -11.96 3.52 10.29
CA VAL A 181 -12.14 2.28 11.06
C VAL A 181 -13.64 2.11 11.25
N ASP A 182 -14.22 1.13 10.56
CA ASP A 182 -15.64 0.81 10.73
C ASP A 182 -15.85 0.01 12.01
N ASP A 183 -16.42 0.64 13.04
CA ASP A 183 -16.83 -0.01 14.29
C ASP A 183 -18.18 -0.77 14.16
N THR A 184 -18.61 -1.12 12.93
CA THR A 184 -19.95 -1.65 12.61
C THR A 184 -20.19 -3.11 13.01
N ASN A 185 -19.64 -3.55 14.15
CA ASN A 185 -20.11 -4.74 14.87
C ASN A 185 -20.95 -4.42 16.12
N ALA A 186 -21.25 -3.14 16.39
CA ALA A 186 -22.24 -2.76 17.39
C ALA A 186 -23.65 -2.68 16.77
N ALA A 187 -24.49 -3.67 17.08
CA ALA A 187 -25.95 -3.73 16.89
C ALA A 187 -26.50 -4.04 15.48
N VAL A 188 -26.45 -5.32 15.10
CA VAL A 188 -27.56 -5.92 14.34
C VAL A 188 -28.62 -6.37 15.35
N GLN A 189 -29.58 -5.51 15.68
CA GLN A 189 -30.84 -5.94 16.26
C GLN A 189 -31.69 -6.58 15.14
N PRO A 190 -32.18 -7.82 15.27
CA PRO A 190 -33.11 -8.37 14.30
C PRO A 190 -34.47 -7.67 14.43
N ALA A 191 -34.88 -6.97 13.37
CA ALA A 191 -36.22 -6.41 13.26
C ALA A 191 -37.30 -7.52 13.31
N PRO A 192 -38.47 -7.27 13.93
CA PRO A 192 -39.52 -8.28 14.06
C PRO A 192 -40.17 -8.55 12.70
N GLN A 193 -40.21 -9.83 12.31
CA GLN A 193 -40.87 -10.30 11.08
C GLN A 193 -42.37 -10.01 11.14
N ARG A 194 -42.85 -9.21 10.18
CA ARG A 194 -44.27 -9.03 9.88
C ARG A 194 -44.79 -10.31 9.22
N ILE A 195 -45.78 -10.94 9.83
CA ILE A 195 -46.54 -12.05 9.25
C ILE A 195 -47.43 -11.47 8.15
N GLU A 196 -47.12 -11.75 6.88
CA GLU A 196 -48.02 -11.52 5.76
C GLU A 196 -48.75 -12.84 5.42
N THR A 197 -50.03 -12.88 5.77
CA THR A 197 -50.98 -13.89 5.30
C THR A 197 -51.36 -13.59 3.85
N ASN A 198 -50.97 -14.47 2.92
CA ASN A 198 -51.38 -14.39 1.52
C ASN A 198 -52.10 -15.68 1.10
N SER A 199 -53.40 -15.60 0.87
CA SER A 199 -54.19 -16.65 0.20
C SER A 199 -55.36 -16.03 -0.55
N SER A 200 -55.16 -15.72 -1.84
CA SER A 200 -56.22 -15.65 -2.85
C SER A 200 -55.60 -15.47 -4.23
N GLN A 201 -55.70 -16.49 -5.10
CA GLN A 201 -56.33 -16.36 -6.41
C GLN A 201 -56.14 -17.62 -7.28
N ARG A 202 -57.28 -18.18 -7.71
CA ARG A 202 -57.43 -19.14 -8.80
C ARG A 202 -58.52 -18.60 -9.73
N GLY A 203 -58.28 -18.72 -11.03
CA GLY A 203 -59.25 -18.48 -12.11
C GLY A 203 -59.18 -17.03 -12.64
N GLY A 204 -59.01 -16.76 -13.94
CA GLY A 204 -59.24 -17.56 -15.14
C GLY A 204 -60.09 -16.72 -16.09
N GLY A 205 -59.66 -16.51 -17.34
CA GLY A 205 -60.48 -15.86 -18.37
C GLY A 205 -59.69 -15.06 -19.41
N ALA A 206 -59.52 -15.64 -20.60
CA ALA A 206 -59.14 -14.97 -21.85
C ALA A 206 -60.43 -14.46 -22.58
N PRO A 207 -60.44 -14.06 -23.88
CA PRO A 207 -59.45 -13.40 -24.75
C PRO A 207 -60.04 -12.19 -25.55
N GLY A 208 -59.19 -11.50 -26.32
CA GLY A 208 -59.56 -10.58 -27.42
C GLY A 208 -58.54 -9.44 -27.52
N GLY A 209 -57.90 -9.09 -28.63
CA GLY A 209 -58.14 -9.31 -30.05
C GLY A 209 -58.12 -7.94 -30.75
N ASN A 210 -56.99 -7.55 -31.37
CA ASN A 210 -56.89 -6.68 -32.57
C ASN A 210 -55.40 -6.39 -32.86
N VAL A 211 -54.81 -6.83 -33.98
CA VAL A 211 -54.79 -6.21 -35.33
C VAL A 211 -54.09 -4.86 -35.37
N GLY A 212 -53.01 -4.79 -36.16
CA GLY A 212 -52.74 -3.59 -36.96
C GLY A 212 -51.28 -3.14 -37.07
N ASN A 213 -50.66 -3.52 -38.19
CA ASN A 213 -49.69 -2.75 -38.98
C ASN A 213 -48.28 -2.49 -38.43
N ALA A 214 -47.26 -2.29 -39.25
CA ALA A 214 -46.90 -2.70 -40.62
C ALA A 214 -45.56 -2.01 -40.88
N ALA A 215 -44.63 -2.74 -41.50
CA ALA A 215 -43.56 -2.21 -42.36
C ALA A 215 -42.45 -1.37 -41.66
N ALA A 216 -41.22 -1.25 -42.14
CA ALA A 216 -40.57 -1.63 -43.39
C ALA A 216 -39.04 -1.38 -43.23
N LEU A 217 -38.23 -2.02 -44.09
CA LEU A 217 -36.87 -1.61 -44.52
C LEU A 217 -35.73 -1.81 -43.50
N GLY A 218 -34.55 -2.37 -43.81
CA GLY A 218 -33.93 -2.76 -45.08
C GLY A 218 -32.40 -2.64 -44.96
N GLY A 219 -31.64 -3.54 -45.60
CA GLY A 219 -30.18 -3.44 -45.88
C GLY A 219 -29.26 -3.88 -44.73
N VAL A 220 -28.57 -5.02 -44.73
CA VAL A 220 -27.55 -5.56 -45.67
C VAL A 220 -26.33 -4.63 -45.85
N ALA A 221 -25.26 -4.90 -45.10
CA ALA A 221 -23.89 -4.60 -45.52
C ALA A 221 -22.91 -5.60 -44.88
N GLN A 222 -22.25 -6.35 -45.77
CA GLN A 222 -21.23 -7.36 -45.50
C GLN A 222 -19.93 -6.70 -44.98
N ARG A 223 -19.30 -7.30 -43.97
CA ARG A 223 -17.92 -6.97 -43.54
C ARG A 223 -16.94 -7.97 -44.15
N LEU A 224 -16.03 -7.47 -44.98
CA LEU A 224 -14.82 -8.15 -45.45
C LEU A 224 -13.70 -8.01 -44.39
N PRO A 225 -12.88 -9.05 -44.14
CA PRO A 225 -11.61 -8.91 -43.45
C PRO A 225 -10.46 -8.66 -44.46
N LEU A 226 -9.75 -7.53 -44.30
CA LEU A 226 -8.45 -7.28 -44.94
C LEU A 226 -7.36 -7.98 -44.14
N GLN A 227 -6.85 -9.07 -44.70
CA GLN A 227 -5.67 -9.78 -44.23
C GLN A 227 -4.44 -9.14 -44.88
N ARG A 228 -3.54 -8.62 -44.04
CA ARG A 228 -2.34 -7.90 -44.49
C ARG A 228 -1.16 -8.87 -44.57
N ASP A 229 -0.72 -9.11 -45.79
CA ASP A 229 0.60 -9.64 -46.12
C ASP A 229 1.71 -8.68 -45.65
N GLY A 230 2.81 -9.26 -45.19
CA GLY A 230 4.02 -8.51 -44.80
C GLY A 230 5.16 -9.44 -44.43
N GLY A 231 5.77 -10.07 -45.43
CA GLY A 231 7.05 -10.75 -45.29
C GLY A 231 8.25 -9.81 -45.46
N GLY A 232 9.41 -10.28 -44.99
CA GLY A 232 10.70 -9.98 -45.61
C GLY A 232 11.64 -9.01 -44.87
N GLY A 233 12.81 -9.54 -44.46
CA GLY A 233 14.02 -8.79 -44.10
C GLY A 233 14.57 -9.22 -42.73
N GLY A 234 15.62 -10.04 -42.60
CA GLY A 234 16.77 -10.25 -43.47
C GLY A 234 17.87 -9.25 -43.12
N GLY A 235 18.69 -9.55 -42.10
CA GLY A 235 19.80 -8.68 -41.69
C GLY A 235 20.74 -9.38 -40.72
N GLY A 236 21.73 -10.09 -41.28
CA GLY A 236 22.79 -10.75 -40.52
C GLY A 236 23.77 -9.76 -39.90
N GLY A 237 24.26 -10.10 -38.71
CA GLY A 237 25.34 -9.41 -38.03
C GLY A 237 26.31 -10.43 -37.44
N TYR A 238 27.37 -10.71 -38.20
CA TYR A 238 28.55 -11.42 -37.71
C TYR A 238 29.30 -10.51 -36.74
N ARG A 239 29.65 -10.99 -35.55
CA ARG A 239 30.77 -10.46 -34.77
C ARG A 239 31.55 -11.61 -34.12
N GLN A 240 32.63 -12.00 -34.80
CA GLN A 240 33.72 -12.80 -34.27
C GLN A 240 34.62 -11.94 -33.37
N GLY A 241 35.08 -12.57 -32.28
CA GLY A 241 36.47 -12.58 -31.83
C GLY A 241 37.11 -11.26 -31.37
N SER A 242 37.55 -11.22 -30.11
CA SER A 242 38.98 -11.45 -29.80
C SER A 242 39.27 -11.28 -28.31
N SER A 243 39.95 -12.31 -27.80
CA SER A 243 40.79 -12.35 -26.62
C SER A 243 41.93 -11.33 -26.69
N GLN A 244 42.26 -10.69 -25.56
CA GLN A 244 43.67 -10.51 -25.19
C GLN A 244 43.83 -10.22 -23.69
N GLN A 245 44.33 -11.24 -22.99
CA GLN A 245 45.17 -11.12 -21.81
C GLN A 245 46.34 -10.17 -22.09
N LEU A 246 46.61 -9.26 -21.16
CA LEU A 246 47.96 -8.77 -20.97
C LEU A 246 48.24 -8.57 -19.48
N GLN A 247 49.28 -9.27 -19.08
CA GLN A 247 49.84 -9.45 -17.76
C GLN A 247 51.16 -8.67 -17.78
N GLN A 248 51.36 -7.77 -16.81
CA GLN A 248 52.68 -7.25 -16.42
C GLN A 248 52.54 -6.68 -15.00
N GLN A 249 53.14 -7.34 -14.00
CA GLN A 249 54.47 -7.03 -13.42
C GLN A 249 54.48 -5.62 -12.82
N GLY A 250 54.60 -5.39 -11.51
CA GLY A 250 55.57 -5.80 -10.49
C GLY A 250 55.45 -4.71 -9.40
N GLY A 251 55.67 -4.90 -8.11
CA GLY A 251 56.76 -5.58 -7.42
C GLY A 251 57.44 -4.54 -6.51
N GLY A 252 57.45 -4.76 -5.19
CA GLY A 252 58.20 -3.98 -4.17
C GLY A 252 57.29 -3.50 -3.03
N SER A 253 57.11 -4.22 -1.90
CA SER A 253 58.08 -4.50 -0.81
C SER A 253 58.56 -3.20 -0.15
N MET A 254 58.11 -2.85 1.05
CA MET A 254 58.68 -3.14 2.38
C MET A 254 58.35 -1.88 3.22
N SER A 255 58.19 -1.80 4.54
CA SER A 255 58.25 -2.69 5.69
C SER A 255 58.02 -1.79 6.93
N ARG A 256 57.39 -2.34 7.99
CA ARG A 256 57.55 -1.99 9.43
C ARG A 256 57.01 -0.59 9.85
N ALA A 257 56.58 -0.31 11.07
CA ALA A 257 56.72 -0.89 12.42
C ALA A 257 55.58 -0.26 13.28
N SER A 258 54.74 -1.03 13.99
CA SER A 258 54.82 -1.36 15.42
C SER A 258 54.80 -0.19 16.44
N SER A 259 53.72 -0.19 17.23
CA SER A 259 53.66 -0.03 18.71
C SER A 259 53.89 1.34 19.39
N ALA A 260 52.88 1.82 20.12
CA ALA A 260 52.89 2.24 21.54
C ALA A 260 51.57 2.97 21.87
N ARG A 261 50.68 2.42 22.72
CA ARG A 261 50.53 2.70 24.16
C ARG A 261 50.42 4.18 24.55
N GLY A 262 49.24 4.56 25.06
CA GLY A 262 49.12 5.17 26.39
C GLY A 262 48.38 6.51 26.52
N SER A 263 47.35 6.51 27.37
CA SER A 263 46.82 7.65 28.15
C SER A 263 46.12 8.78 27.37
N ALA A 264 45.11 9.50 27.85
CA ALA A 264 44.48 9.64 29.16
C ALA A 264 43.32 10.66 28.99
N TYR A 265 42.25 10.50 29.78
CA TYR A 265 41.35 11.56 30.30
C TYR A 265 40.62 12.53 29.33
N GLY A 266 39.29 12.57 29.49
CA GLY A 266 38.58 13.83 29.70
C GLY A 266 37.50 14.19 28.69
N GLY A 267 36.28 14.45 29.19
CA GLY A 267 35.32 15.32 28.50
C GLY A 267 33.92 14.74 28.34
N GLY A 268 33.20 14.53 29.45
CA GLY A 268 31.74 14.40 29.42
C GLY A 268 31.10 15.74 29.05
N GLY A 269 30.24 15.74 28.05
CA GLY A 269 29.47 16.91 27.63
C GLY A 269 28.23 16.50 26.87
N ALA A 270 27.09 16.49 27.57
CA ALA A 270 25.75 16.74 27.03
C ALA A 270 24.71 16.47 28.13
N ASN A 271 24.06 17.53 28.62
CA ASN A 271 22.63 17.56 28.96
C ASN A 271 22.27 18.96 29.48
N ASN A 272 21.99 19.89 28.57
CA ASN A 272 21.24 21.10 28.88
C ASN A 272 19.75 20.77 28.70
N PHE A 273 19.07 20.55 29.82
CA PHE A 273 17.62 20.42 29.89
C PHE A 273 17.00 21.74 30.37
N ARG A 274 15.85 22.03 29.79
CA ARG A 274 15.01 23.24 29.86
C ARG A 274 14.62 23.69 31.28
N GLY A 275 14.49 25.01 31.43
CA GLY A 275 13.62 25.70 32.41
C GLY A 275 13.59 27.20 32.06
N ASN A 276 12.65 27.67 31.24
CA ASN A 276 11.33 28.22 31.58
C ASN A 276 11.32 29.40 32.59
N ASN A 277 11.22 30.60 32.03
CA ASN A 277 10.18 31.61 32.29
C ASN A 277 9.96 32.14 33.72
N VAL A 278 10.49 33.35 33.99
CA VAL A 278 9.89 34.43 34.82
C VAL A 278 10.48 35.74 34.24
N GLY A 279 9.77 36.71 33.67
CA GLY A 279 8.59 37.41 34.19
C GLY A 279 9.03 38.64 35.01
N GLY A 280 9.55 39.68 34.36
CA GLY A 280 10.07 40.89 35.04
C GLY A 280 9.55 42.17 34.40
N TYR A 281 8.71 42.88 35.16
CA TYR A 281 8.14 44.19 34.88
C TYR A 281 9.19 45.33 35.01
N TYR A 282 8.85 46.44 34.33
CA TYR A 282 9.44 47.79 34.31
C TYR A 282 10.58 48.05 33.33
#